data_AF-A0AAU4MUM7-F1
#
_entry.id   AF-A0AAU4MUM7-F1
#
_cell.length_a   1.000
_cell.length_b   1.000
_cell.length_c   1.000
_cell.angle_alpha   90.00
_cell.angle_beta   90.00
_cell.angle_gamma   90.00
#
_symmetry.space_group_name_H-M   'P 1'
#
loop_
_entity.id
_entity.type
_entity.pdbx_description
1 polymer ?
#
loop_
_entity_poly.entity_id
_entity_poly.type
_entity_poly.pdbx_seq_one_letter_code
_entity_poly.pdbx_strand_id
1 'polypeptide(L)'
;MADFSSTGWIALFAHRQANVEGWDPVTRTALVVDPERGVMRPVSDYPDFSRLIPAHKVVGVLPGRGHRAHWRNFENGVPNTEEIIGWLVTQHGDALPFTSDGATAEDADVILAPGHDVPTEA
;
A
#
# COMPACT_ATOMS: atom_id res chain seq x y z
N MET A 1 -14.12 7.56 1.98
CA MET A 1 -12.67 7.86 1.95
C MET A 1 -11.98 6.56 2.30
N ALA A 2 -11.18 6.02 1.38
CA ALA A 2 -10.39 4.84 1.70
C ALA A 2 -9.22 5.33 2.55
N ASP A 3 -9.20 4.95 3.83
CA ASP A 3 -8.17 5.43 4.73
C ASP A 3 -6.88 4.60 4.53
N PHE A 4 -5.77 5.30 4.37
CA PHE A 4 -4.44 4.73 4.16
C PHE A 4 -3.61 4.85 5.43
N SER A 5 -2.81 3.82 5.72
CA SER A 5 -1.79 3.88 6.78
C SER A 5 -0.52 3.15 6.35
N SER A 6 0.61 3.53 6.94
CA SER A 6 1.92 2.90 6.68
C SER A 6 1.97 1.43 7.10
N THR A 7 1.09 1.00 8.01
CA THR A 7 1.02 -0.38 8.50
C THR A 7 -0.17 -1.18 7.96
N GLY A 8 -1.15 -0.54 7.31
CA GLY A 8 -2.43 -1.16 6.94
C GLY A 8 -3.43 -1.24 8.10
N TRP A 9 -3.26 -0.43 9.14
CA TRP A 9 -4.10 -0.37 10.32
C TRP A 9 -4.41 1.06 10.76
N ILE A 10 -5.64 1.25 11.23
CA ILE A 10 -6.11 2.48 11.88
C ILE A 10 -6.57 2.15 13.29
N ALA A 11 -6.21 3.01 14.23
CA ALA A 11 -6.72 2.98 15.59
C ALA A 11 -7.97 3.86 15.69
N LEU A 12 -9.07 3.28 16.18
CA LEU A 12 -10.29 4.00 16.50
C LEU A 12 -10.31 4.37 17.98
N PHE A 13 -10.65 5.62 18.24
CA PHE A 13 -10.90 6.19 19.57
C PHE A 13 -12.34 6.71 19.64
N ALA A 14 -12.81 7.08 20.83
CA ALA A 14 -14.20 7.53 21.03
C ALA A 14 -14.63 8.67 20.08
N HIS A 15 -13.73 9.61 19.77
CA HIS A 15 -14.04 10.81 18.99
C HIS A 15 -13.04 11.10 17.87
N ARG A 16 -12.13 10.17 17.58
CA ARG A 16 -11.11 10.35 16.54
C ARG A 16 -10.60 9.02 16.03
N GLN A 17 -9.91 9.08 14.90
CA GLN A 17 -9.11 7.99 14.36
C GLN A 17 -7.67 8.45 14.16
N ALA A 18 -6.72 7.53 14.23
CA ALA A 18 -5.32 7.80 13.93
C ALA A 18 -4.69 6.64 13.16
N ASN A 19 -3.79 6.96 12.24
CA ASN A 19 -2.98 5.96 11.57
C ASN A 19 -2.08 5.24 12.57
N VAL A 20 -2.00 3.91 12.45
CA VAL A 20 -0.99 3.15 13.14
C VAL A 20 0.31 3.27 12.35
N GLU A 21 1.32 3.87 12.95
CA GLU A 21 2.62 4.12 12.30
C GLU A 21 3.64 3.01 12.59
N GLY A 22 3.35 2.13 13.54
CA GLY A 22 4.24 1.04 13.88
C GLY A 22 3.68 0.13 14.96
N TRP A 23 4.54 -0.78 15.40
CA TRP A 23 4.23 -1.76 16.43
C TRP A 23 5.36 -1.76 17.45
N ASP A 24 5.01 -1.73 18.73
CA ASP A 24 5.98 -1.95 19.80
C ASP A 24 6.55 -3.37 19.67
N PRO A 25 7.88 -3.55 19.57
CA PRO A 25 8.47 -4.85 19.25
C PRO A 25 8.34 -5.88 20.37
N VAL A 26 8.12 -5.43 21.61
CA VAL A 26 8.05 -6.28 22.80
C VAL A 26 6.60 -6.70 23.07
N THR A 27 5.72 -5.72 23.22
CA THR A 27 4.30 -5.92 23.56
C THR A 27 3.43 -6.19 22.34
N ARG A 28 3.94 -5.93 21.13
CA ARG A 28 3.18 -6.00 19.86
C ARG A 28 1.96 -5.07 19.84
N THR A 29 1.98 -4.02 20.66
CA THR A 29 0.92 -3.00 20.69
C THR A 29 1.07 -2.03 19.53
N ALA A 30 -0.05 -1.64 18.90
CA ALA A 30 -0.06 -0.62 17.86
C ALA A 30 0.42 0.74 18.41
N LEU A 31 1.22 1.44 17.62
CA LEU A 31 1.74 2.77 17.94
C LEU A 31 1.07 3.82 17.05
N VAL A 32 0.61 4.91 17.66
CA VAL A 32 0.06 6.09 16.98
C VAL A 32 0.89 7.33 17.31
N VAL A 33 0.86 8.34 16.44
CA VAL A 33 1.51 9.63 16.71
C VAL A 33 0.72 10.40 17.76
N ASP A 34 1.41 10.87 18.80
CA ASP A 34 0.95 11.90 19.72
C ASP A 34 1.45 13.27 19.18
N PRO A 35 0.59 14.07 18.50
CA PRO A 35 1.04 15.29 17.86
C PRO A 35 1.41 16.39 18.85
N GLU A 36 0.88 16.35 20.07
CA GLU A 36 1.19 17.33 21.11
C GLU A 36 2.60 17.13 21.66
N ARG A 37 3.04 15.87 21.76
CA ARG A 37 4.35 15.51 22.30
C ARG A 37 5.40 15.19 21.24
N GLY A 38 4.99 15.00 19.98
CA GLY A 38 5.89 14.62 18.89
C GLY A 38 6.52 13.24 19.06
N VAL A 39 5.81 12.30 19.69
CA VAL A 39 6.31 10.94 19.96
C VAL A 39 5.29 9.88 19.52
N MET A 40 5.77 8.66 19.25
CA MET A 40 4.90 7.50 19.08
C MET A 40 4.47 6.97 20.44
N ARG A 41 3.18 6.68 20.61
CA ARG A 41 2.64 6.11 21.85
C ARG A 41 1.80 4.86 21.58
N PRO A 42 1.85 3.86 22.46
CA PRO A 42 0.95 2.71 22.42
C PRO A 42 -0.51 3.14 22.48
N VAL A 43 -1.36 2.51 21.66
CA VAL A 43 -2.82 2.73 21.73
C VAL A 43 -3.41 2.38 23.09
N SER A 44 -2.77 1.45 23.82
CA SER A 44 -3.15 1.06 25.18
C SER A 44 -3.00 2.18 26.22
N ASP A 45 -2.23 3.23 25.93
CA ASP A 45 -2.04 4.36 26.83
C ASP A 45 -3.20 5.37 26.75
N TYR A 46 -4.12 5.19 25.81
CA TYR A 46 -5.27 6.07 25.59
C TYR A 46 -6.53 5.42 26.15
N PRO A 47 -7.13 5.99 27.22
CA PRO A 47 -8.34 5.43 27.82
C PRO A 47 -9.54 5.35 26.88
N ASP A 48 -9.56 6.19 25.83
CA ASP A 48 -10.62 6.26 24.83
C ASP A 48 -10.36 5.37 23.60
N PHE A 49 -9.28 4.58 23.60
CA PHE A 49 -9.02 3.60 22.55
C PHE A 49 -10.09 2.50 22.53
N SER A 50 -10.59 2.20 21.33
CA SER A 50 -11.65 1.21 21.14
C SER A 50 -11.14 -0.07 20.47
N ARG A 51 -10.61 0.04 19.24
CA ARG A 51 -10.15 -1.11 18.45
C ARG A 51 -9.27 -0.68 17.28
N LEU A 52 -8.60 -1.66 16.69
CA LEU A 52 -7.95 -1.51 15.39
C LEU A 52 -8.92 -1.94 14.28
N ILE A 53 -8.85 -1.27 13.14
CA ILE A 53 -9.51 -1.68 11.90
C ILE A 53 -8.49 -1.80 10.77
N PRO A 54 -8.68 -2.76 9.84
CA PRO A 54 -7.88 -2.83 8.63
C PRO A 54 -8.00 -1.54 7.81
N ALA A 55 -6.91 -1.18 7.16
CA ALA A 55 -6.81 -0.03 6.28
C ALA A 55 -6.00 -0.40 5.04
N HIS A 56 -6.10 0.40 3.99
CA HIS A 56 -5.23 0.25 2.84
C HIS A 56 -3.79 0.64 3.20
N LYS A 57 -2.81 0.03 2.55
CA LYS A 57 -1.39 0.38 2.69
C LYS A 57 -0.73 0.44 1.33
N VAL A 58 0.17 1.41 1.12
CA VAL A 58 1.06 1.40 -0.03
C VAL A 58 2.40 0.76 0.35
N VAL A 59 2.85 -0.19 -0.46
CA VAL A 59 4.20 -0.77 -0.41
C VAL A 59 4.96 -0.24 -1.61
N GLY A 60 5.95 0.62 -1.39
CA GLY A 60 6.79 1.14 -2.48
C GLY A 60 7.67 0.04 -3.09
N VAL A 61 7.95 0.15 -4.39
CA VAL A 61 9.05 -0.59 -5.04
C VAL A 61 10.22 0.40 -5.22
N LEU A 62 11.45 -0.06 -5.01
CA LEU A 62 12.64 0.77 -5.27
C LEU A 62 12.76 1.00 -6.79
N PRO A 63 12.97 2.25 -7.26
CA PRO A 63 13.12 2.52 -8.69
C PRO A 63 14.39 1.84 -9.24
N GLY A 64 14.25 1.09 -10.33
CA GLY A 64 15.34 0.43 -11.05
C GLY A 64 15.04 -1.01 -11.47
N ARG A 65 14.66 -1.23 -12.74
CA ARG A 65 14.39 -2.56 -13.34
C ARG A 65 13.47 -3.44 -12.47
N GLY A 66 12.54 -2.81 -11.76
CA GLY A 66 11.55 -3.47 -10.90
C GLY A 66 10.49 -4.25 -11.69
N HIS A 67 9.35 -4.48 -11.05
CA HIS A 67 8.21 -5.06 -11.76
C HIS A 67 7.67 -4.08 -12.81
N ARG A 68 7.12 -4.60 -13.90
CA ARG A 68 6.47 -3.79 -14.95
C ARG A 68 5.10 -4.35 -15.27
N ALA A 69 4.14 -3.48 -15.53
CA ALA A 69 2.85 -3.84 -16.08
C ALA A 69 2.91 -3.76 -17.60
N HIS A 70 2.36 -4.75 -18.31
CA HIS A 70 2.33 -4.78 -19.76
C HIS A 70 0.92 -5.04 -20.26
N TRP A 71 0.50 -4.22 -21.22
CA TRP A 71 -0.74 -4.33 -21.97
C TRP A 71 -0.39 -4.64 -23.42
N ARG A 72 -0.94 -5.72 -23.97
CA ARG A 72 -0.76 -6.10 -25.37
C ARG A 72 -1.58 -5.22 -26.30
N ASN A 73 -2.71 -4.72 -25.82
CA ASN A 73 -3.62 -3.86 -26.55
C ASN A 73 -4.02 -2.65 -25.68
N PHE A 74 -3.18 -1.62 -25.69
CA PHE A 74 -3.44 -0.35 -25.00
C PHE A 74 -4.03 0.66 -25.99
N GLU A 75 -4.00 1.96 -25.65
CA GLU A 75 -4.53 3.05 -26.48
C GLU A 75 -4.25 2.86 -27.98
N ASN A 76 -5.34 2.84 -28.77
CA ASN A 76 -5.31 2.68 -30.23
C ASN A 76 -4.64 1.38 -30.74
N GLY A 77 -4.64 0.30 -29.96
CA GLY A 77 -4.07 -0.97 -30.42
C GLY A 77 -2.58 -1.12 -30.20
N VAL A 78 -1.93 -0.12 -29.59
CA VAL A 78 -0.48 -0.11 -29.39
C VAL A 78 -0.15 -0.78 -28.07
N PRO A 79 0.76 -1.77 -28.01
CA PRO A 79 1.22 -2.33 -26.74
C PRO A 79 1.91 -1.28 -25.88
N ASN A 80 1.71 -1.33 -24.57
CA ASN A 80 2.36 -0.43 -23.62
C ASN A 80 3.00 -1.22 -22.48
N THR A 81 4.11 -0.73 -21.95
CA THR A 81 4.79 -1.32 -20.78
C THR A 81 5.23 -0.21 -19.85
N GLU A 82 4.79 -0.29 -18.60
CA GLU A 82 5.07 0.74 -17.59
C GLU A 82 5.73 0.14 -16.35
N GLU A 83 6.51 0.96 -15.65
CA GLU A 83 7.12 0.57 -14.38
C GLU A 83 6.08 0.59 -13.25
N ILE A 84 6.05 -0.49 -12.46
CA ILE A 84 5.30 -0.53 -11.21
C ILE A 84 6.16 0.13 -10.13
N ILE A 85 5.70 1.28 -9.65
CA ILE A 85 6.40 2.07 -8.63
C ILE A 85 5.91 1.76 -7.21
N GLY A 86 4.86 0.94 -7.08
CA GLY A 86 4.44 0.37 -5.81
C GLY A 86 3.24 -0.56 -5.93
N TRP A 87 2.79 -1.03 -4.77
CA TRP A 87 1.63 -1.90 -4.62
C TRP A 87 0.70 -1.33 -3.57
N LEU A 88 -0.57 -1.16 -3.92
CA LEU A 88 -1.64 -0.92 -2.98
C LEU A 88 -2.07 -2.25 -2.38
N VAL A 89 -1.72 -2.47 -1.12
CA VAL A 89 -2.25 -3.57 -0.31
C VAL A 89 -3.63 -3.17 0.20
N THR A 90 -4.65 -3.91 -0.22
CA THR A 90 -6.03 -3.67 0.20
C THR A 90 -6.26 -4.16 1.62
N GLN A 91 -7.29 -3.63 2.28
CA GLN A 91 -7.75 -4.14 3.57
C GLN A 91 -8.15 -5.63 3.54
N HIS A 92 -8.38 -6.20 2.35
CA HIS A 92 -8.73 -7.61 2.13
C HIS A 92 -7.49 -8.48 1.84
N GLY A 93 -6.30 -7.89 1.75
CA GLY A 93 -5.04 -8.59 1.53
C GLY A 93 -4.63 -8.71 0.06
N ASP A 94 -5.35 -8.09 -0.86
CA ASP A 94 -4.96 -8.04 -2.27
C ASP A 94 -3.82 -7.03 -2.48
N ALA A 95 -2.98 -7.26 -3.48
CA ALA A 95 -1.94 -6.31 -3.88
C ALA A 95 -2.24 -5.81 -5.29
N LEU A 96 -2.61 -4.55 -5.42
CA LEU A 96 -2.87 -3.90 -6.70
C LEU A 96 -1.63 -3.11 -7.13
N PRO A 97 -1.03 -3.38 -8.29
CA PRO A 97 0.12 -2.62 -8.77
C PRO A 97 -0.28 -1.19 -9.12
N PHE A 98 0.58 -0.21 -8.85
CA PHE A 98 0.40 1.17 -9.28
C PHE A 98 1.57 1.65 -10.13
N THR A 99 1.26 2.33 -11.22
CA THR A 99 2.19 2.82 -12.24
C THR A 99 2.48 4.31 -12.08
N SER A 100 3.47 4.82 -12.82
CA SER A 100 3.94 6.21 -12.70
C SER A 100 2.89 7.27 -13.07
N ASP A 101 1.87 6.90 -13.81
CA ASP A 101 0.71 7.74 -14.14
C ASP A 101 -0.29 7.89 -12.98
N GLY A 102 -0.09 7.13 -11.89
CA GLY A 102 -0.94 7.14 -10.71
C GLY A 102 -2.17 6.24 -10.81
N ALA A 103 -2.31 5.46 -11.89
CA ALA A 103 -3.37 4.47 -12.04
C ALA A 103 -2.96 3.13 -11.42
N THR A 104 -3.96 2.33 -11.05
CA THR A 104 -3.74 0.91 -10.76
C THR A 104 -3.64 0.14 -12.07
N ALA A 105 -2.62 -0.69 -12.22
CA ALA A 105 -2.44 -1.56 -13.38
C ALA A 105 -3.12 -2.93 -13.18
N GLU A 106 -4.34 -2.92 -12.63
CA GLU A 106 -5.11 -4.15 -12.36
C GLU A 106 -5.60 -4.84 -13.64
N ASP A 107 -5.68 -4.07 -14.73
CA ASP A 107 -6.12 -4.50 -16.05
C ASP A 107 -4.96 -4.93 -16.97
N ALA A 108 -3.72 -4.91 -16.47
CA ALA A 108 -2.56 -5.35 -17.22
C ALA A 108 -2.68 -6.83 -17.62
N ASP A 109 -2.37 -7.13 -18.87
CA ASP A 109 -2.38 -8.51 -19.39
C ASP A 109 -1.31 -9.37 -18.71
N VAL A 110 -0.17 -8.77 -18.33
CA VAL A 110 0.92 -9.45 -17.65
C VAL A 110 1.72 -8.52 -16.75
N ILE A 111 2.09 -9.02 -15.57
CA ILE A 111 3.09 -8.41 -14.71
C ILE A 111 4.45 -9.07 -14.97
N LEU A 112 5.40 -8.31 -15.47
CA LEU A 112 6.77 -8.75 -15.72
C LEU A 112 7.60 -8.59 -14.45
N ALA A 113 8.21 -9.68 -14.00
CA ALA A 113 9.19 -9.65 -12.92
C ALA A 113 10.49 -8.95 -13.37
N PRO A 114 11.32 -8.46 -12.43
CA PRO A 114 12.64 -7.92 -12.73
C PRO A 114 13.44 -8.85 -13.68
N GLY A 115 13.99 -8.27 -14.73
CA GLY A 115 14.80 -9.00 -15.73
C GLY A 115 14.03 -9.88 -16.71
N HIS A 116 12.69 -9.91 -16.67
CA HIS A 116 11.89 -10.65 -17.64
C HIS A 116 11.38 -9.73 -18.76
N ASP A 117 11.48 -10.22 -19.99
CA ASP A 117 10.96 -9.53 -21.18
C ASP A 117 9.51 -9.92 -21.47
N VAL A 118 8.84 -9.12 -22.30
CA VAL A 118 7.49 -9.42 -22.78
C VAL A 118 7.50 -10.79 -23.49
N PRO A 119 6.61 -11.72 -23.11
CA PRO A 119 6.49 -12.99 -23.82
C PRO A 119 6.20 -12.74 -25.29
N THR A 120 7.02 -13.29 -26.18
CA THR A 120 6.74 -13.29 -27.61
C THR A 120 5.57 -14.24 -27.86
N GLU A 121 4.53 -13.78 -28.57
CA GLU A 121 3.43 -14.66 -28.97
C GLU A 121 3.99 -15.82 -29.80
N ALA A 122 3.61 -17.05 -29.44
CA ALA A 122 3.97 -18.28 -30.14
C ALA A 122 3.02 -18.55 -31.31
#